data_AF-A0A957NHV9-F1
#
_entry.id   AF-A0A957NHV9-F1
#
_cell.length_a   1.000
_cell.length_b   1.000
_cell.length_c   1.000
_cell.angle_alpha   90.00
_cell.angle_beta   90.00
_cell.angle_gamma   90.00
#
_symmetry.space_group_name_H-M   'P 1'
#
loop_
_entity.id
_entity.type
_entity.pdbx_description
1 polymer ?
#
loop_
_entity_poly.entity_id
_entity_poly.type
_entity_poly.pdbx_seq_one_letter_code
_entity_poly.pdbx_strand_id
1 'polypeptide(L)'
;TTALDVTIQAQILDLMRKLRDETGTAILLITHDMGVIAEMCDSVAVMYAGQIVEYTDVYTIFDKPLHPYTEGLLAAIPVLGDVTDYLAVIPGSVPNLVELPEACKFAARCPYRKDLCSEREPQLLEVETGHRVRCFMRDPETAHLWSGVERTDWRFQGEEVFAEL
;
A
#
# COMPACT_ATOMS: atom_id res chain seq x y z
N THR A 1 6.49 16.01 0.12
CA THR A 1 6.59 17.41 -0.36
C THR A 1 5.48 18.27 0.25
N THR A 2 5.34 18.30 1.58
CA THR A 2 4.14 18.83 2.26
C THR A 2 4.07 20.36 2.43
N ALA A 3 4.89 21.13 1.71
CA ALA A 3 4.96 22.60 1.89
C ALA A 3 5.33 23.38 0.62
N LEU A 4 5.25 22.75 -0.56
CA LEU A 4 5.55 23.38 -1.84
C LEU A 4 4.25 23.55 -2.63
N ASP A 5 4.10 24.70 -3.29
CA ASP A 5 3.02 24.92 -4.25
C ASP A 5 3.04 23.83 -5.34
N VAL A 6 1.86 23.34 -5.75
CA VAL A 6 1.71 22.24 -6.72
C VAL A 6 2.48 22.53 -8.02
N THR A 7 2.54 23.78 -8.45
CA THR A 7 3.26 24.21 -9.65
C THR A 7 4.77 24.12 -9.46
N ILE A 8 5.29 24.49 -8.29
CA ILE A 8 6.71 24.39 -7.96
C ILE A 8 7.14 22.94 -7.77
N GLN A 9 6.27 22.11 -7.15
CA GLN A 9 6.51 20.68 -7.03
C GLN A 9 6.73 20.04 -8.41
N ALA A 10 5.84 20.31 -9.37
CA ALA A 10 5.98 19.80 -10.74
C ALA A 10 7.32 20.23 -11.39
N GLN A 11 7.71 21.50 -11.25
CA GLN A 11 8.98 22.00 -11.79
C GLN A 11 10.21 21.32 -11.17
N ILE A 12 10.18 21.07 -9.86
CA ILE A 12 11.27 20.36 -9.16
C ILE A 12 11.34 18.90 -9.64
N LEU A 13 10.20 18.22 -9.75
CA LEU A 13 10.14 16.84 -10.22
C LEU A 13 10.66 16.71 -11.66
N ASP A 14 10.28 17.61 -12.55
CA ASP A 14 10.80 17.65 -13.92
C ASP A 14 12.30 17.91 -13.99
N LEU A 15 12.82 18.79 -13.13
CA LEU A 15 14.26 19.02 -13.03
C LEU A 15 14.98 17.76 -12.54
N MET A 16 14.44 17.08 -11.53
CA MET A 16 15.01 15.84 -11.00
C MET A 16 15.05 14.74 -12.08
N ARG A 17 14.00 14.59 -12.90
CA ARG A 17 14.00 13.65 -14.03
C ARG A 17 15.08 13.98 -15.06
N LYS A 18 15.15 15.25 -15.48
CA LYS A 18 16.18 15.69 -16.45
C LYS A 18 17.58 15.40 -15.94
N LEU A 19 17.85 15.70 -14.66
CA LEU A 19 19.15 15.41 -14.05
C LEU A 19 19.44 13.91 -13.99
N ARG A 20 18.47 13.08 -13.64
CA ARG A 20 18.60 11.61 -13.70
C ARG A 20 18.99 11.16 -15.11
N ASP A 21 18.28 11.63 -16.13
CA ASP A 21 18.47 11.21 -17.53
C ASP A 21 19.81 11.71 -18.12
N GLU A 22 20.22 12.93 -17.77
CA GLU A 22 21.47 13.52 -18.23
C GLU A 22 22.71 12.93 -17.53
N THR A 23 22.59 12.56 -16.26
CA THR A 23 23.75 12.13 -15.43
C THR A 23 23.82 10.63 -15.18
N GLY A 24 22.75 9.87 -15.44
CA GLY A 24 22.64 8.46 -15.07
C GLY A 24 22.56 8.21 -13.55
N THR A 25 22.21 9.23 -12.76
CA THR A 25 22.14 9.12 -11.29
C THR A 25 20.89 8.34 -10.84
N ALA A 26 21.01 7.44 -9.87
CA ALA A 26 19.85 6.81 -9.24
C ALA A 26 19.17 7.77 -8.24
N ILE A 27 17.84 7.83 -8.25
CA ILE A 27 17.05 8.65 -7.33
C ILE A 27 16.24 7.73 -6.41
N LEU A 28 16.40 7.91 -5.09
CA LEU A 28 15.51 7.33 -4.09
C LEU A 28 14.56 8.42 -3.58
N LEU A 29 13.28 8.29 -3.92
CA LEU A 29 12.24 9.23 -3.51
C LEU A 29 11.42 8.66 -2.34
N ILE A 30 11.21 9.47 -1.30
CA ILE A 30 10.33 9.14 -0.17
C ILE A 30 9.15 10.12 -0.19
N THR A 31 7.95 9.61 -0.45
CA THR A 31 6.72 10.41 -0.49
C THR A 31 5.52 9.59 -0.04
N HIS A 32 4.45 10.29 0.34
CA HIS A 32 3.13 9.72 0.63
C HIS A 32 2.13 9.96 -0.51
N ASP A 33 2.55 10.70 -1.54
CA ASP A 33 1.73 11.09 -2.67
C ASP A 33 1.87 10.07 -3.80
N MET A 34 0.79 9.35 -4.07
CA MET A 34 0.74 8.32 -5.11
C MET A 34 0.78 8.91 -6.52
N GLY A 35 0.29 10.13 -6.74
CA GLY A 35 0.40 10.80 -8.03
C GLY A 35 1.86 11.08 -8.39
N VAL A 36 2.65 11.54 -7.41
CA VAL A 36 4.10 11.73 -7.60
C VAL A 36 4.80 10.40 -7.88
N ILE A 37 4.42 9.33 -7.18
CA ILE A 37 5.00 7.99 -7.40
C ILE A 37 4.74 7.52 -8.83
N ALA A 38 3.50 7.61 -9.30
CA ALA A 38 3.09 7.22 -10.65
C ALA A 38 3.88 7.96 -11.74
N GLU A 39 4.30 9.19 -11.47
CA GLU A 39 5.00 10.05 -12.43
C GLU A 39 6.53 9.90 -12.39
N MET A 40 7.12 9.58 -11.23
CA MET A 40 8.57 9.71 -11.01
C MET A 40 9.32 8.38 -10.87
N CYS A 41 8.65 7.33 -10.41
CA CYS A 41 9.31 6.12 -9.93
C CYS A 41 9.24 4.98 -10.96
N ASP A 42 10.31 4.21 -11.10
CA ASP A 42 10.30 2.96 -11.88
C ASP A 42 9.87 1.76 -11.00
N SER A 43 10.25 1.78 -9.72
CA SER A 43 9.87 0.78 -8.72
C SER A 43 9.40 1.43 -7.42
N VAL A 44 8.54 0.73 -6.68
CA VAL A 44 7.84 1.27 -5.52
C VAL A 44 7.96 0.30 -4.35
N ALA A 45 8.40 0.81 -3.19
CA ALA A 45 8.38 0.09 -1.91
C ALA A 45 7.33 0.73 -0.99
N VAL A 46 6.23 0.03 -0.72
CA VAL A 46 5.21 0.47 0.23
C VAL A 46 5.63 0.04 1.63
N MET A 47 5.65 1.00 2.56
CA MET A 47 6.04 0.76 3.94
C MET A 47 4.88 0.95 4.92
N TYR A 48 4.85 0.12 5.96
CA TYR A 48 3.94 0.24 7.09
C TYR A 48 4.65 -0.13 8.39
N ALA A 49 4.51 0.71 9.43
CA ALA A 49 5.08 0.48 10.76
C ALA A 49 6.57 0.02 10.75
N GLY A 50 7.38 0.69 9.91
CA GLY A 50 8.81 0.45 9.78
C GLY A 50 9.21 -0.74 8.89
N GLN A 51 8.29 -1.35 8.15
CA GLN A 51 8.56 -2.49 7.28
C GLN A 51 8.08 -2.27 5.85
N ILE A 52 8.84 -2.77 4.89
CA ILE A 52 8.35 -2.95 3.52
C ILE A 52 7.29 -4.05 3.57
N VAL A 53 6.07 -3.67 3.17
CA VAL A 53 4.92 -4.58 3.07
C VAL A 53 4.65 -5.01 1.65
N GLU A 54 5.08 -4.22 0.67
CA GLU A 54 4.93 -4.54 -0.74
C GLU A 54 6.02 -3.86 -1.57
N TYR A 55 6.51 -4.54 -2.60
CA TYR A 55 7.51 -4.02 -3.53
C TYR A 55 7.30 -4.58 -4.93
N THR A 56 7.15 -3.72 -5.92
CA THR A 56 7.04 -4.08 -7.35
C THR A 56 7.31 -2.86 -8.24
N ASP A 57 7.20 -3.00 -9.56
CA ASP A 57 7.28 -1.86 -10.49
C ASP A 57 6.06 -0.93 -10.36
N VAL A 58 6.20 0.31 -10.84
CA VAL A 58 5.16 1.33 -10.72
C VAL A 58 3.88 0.97 -11.46
N TYR A 59 3.90 0.17 -12.53
CA TYR A 59 2.66 -0.19 -13.22
C TYR A 59 1.90 -1.27 -12.45
N THR A 60 2.62 -2.31 -12.02
CA THR A 60 2.04 -3.43 -11.28
C THR A 60 1.47 -2.99 -9.92
N ILE A 61 2.10 -2.06 -9.20
CA ILE A 61 1.60 -1.63 -7.89
C ILE A 61 0.22 -0.95 -8.01
N PHE A 62 -0.03 -0.18 -9.08
CA PHE A 62 -1.30 0.52 -9.31
C PHE A 62 -2.37 -0.39 -9.93
N ASP A 63 -1.97 -1.35 -10.76
CA ASP A 63 -2.90 -2.29 -11.42
C ASP A 63 -3.33 -3.44 -10.49
N LYS A 64 -2.36 -4.05 -9.79
CA LYS A 64 -2.55 -5.27 -9.01
C LYS A 64 -1.89 -5.18 -7.61
N PRO A 65 -2.32 -4.25 -6.74
CA PRO A 65 -1.82 -4.20 -5.36
C PRO A 65 -2.14 -5.50 -4.60
N LEU A 66 -1.17 -6.13 -3.95
CA LEU A 66 -1.35 -7.42 -3.29
C LEU A 66 -1.52 -7.32 -1.78
N HIS A 67 -0.87 -6.35 -1.12
CA HIS A 67 -0.98 -6.17 0.32
C HIS A 67 -2.27 -5.40 0.65
N PRO A 68 -3.08 -5.83 1.63
CA PRO A 68 -4.32 -5.13 1.99
C PRO A 68 -4.11 -3.64 2.31
N TYR A 69 -3.01 -3.29 2.96
CA TYR A 69 -2.64 -1.87 3.17
C TYR A 69 -2.50 -1.09 1.86
N THR A 70 -1.83 -1.64 0.84
CA THR A 70 -1.66 -1.01 -0.47
C THR A 70 -2.99 -0.90 -1.20
N GLU A 71 -3.82 -1.95 -1.14
CA GLU A 71 -5.20 -1.91 -1.68
C GLU A 71 -5.98 -0.72 -1.08
N GLY A 72 -5.96 -0.58 0.24
CA GLY A 72 -6.64 0.53 0.92
C GLY A 72 -6.05 1.91 0.62
N LEU A 73 -4.73 2.02 0.41
CA LEU A 73 -4.09 3.28 0.02
C LEU A 73 -4.55 3.73 -1.37
N LEU A 74 -4.61 2.81 -2.33
CA LEU A 74 -5.03 3.12 -3.70
C LEU A 74 -6.54 3.37 -3.78
N ALA A 75 -7.35 2.64 -3.01
CA ALA A 75 -8.79 2.88 -2.93
C ALA A 75 -9.14 4.28 -2.40
N ALA A 76 -8.27 4.86 -1.57
CA ALA A 76 -8.45 6.21 -1.02
C ALA A 76 -8.08 7.34 -2.01
N ILE A 77 -7.50 7.02 -3.18
CA ILE A 77 -7.16 8.03 -4.20
C ILE A 77 -8.45 8.44 -4.93
N PRO A 78 -8.80 9.73 -4.96
CA PRO A 78 -9.98 10.19 -5.68
C PRO A 78 -9.80 10.03 -7.20
N VAL A 79 -10.80 9.45 -7.86
CA VAL A 79 -10.85 9.32 -9.31
C VAL A 79 -11.47 10.59 -9.90
N LEU A 80 -10.74 11.24 -10.81
CA LEU A 80 -11.24 12.45 -11.48
C LEU A 80 -12.47 12.13 -12.33
N GLY A 81 -13.59 12.80 -12.03
CA GLY A 81 -14.86 12.63 -12.75
C GLY A 81 -15.86 11.72 -12.04
N ASP A 82 -15.43 10.97 -11.03
CA ASP A 82 -16.34 10.21 -10.16
C ASP A 82 -16.84 11.11 -9.02
N VAL A 83 -18.17 11.31 -8.98
CA VAL A 83 -18.84 11.97 -7.86
C VAL A 83 -19.23 10.87 -6.86
N THR A 84 -18.53 10.82 -5.74
CA THR A 84 -18.85 9.92 -4.61
C THR A 84 -19.11 10.74 -3.36
N ASP A 85 -20.10 10.34 -2.57
CA ASP A 85 -20.42 11.00 -1.30
C ASP A 85 -19.36 10.72 -0.22
N TYR A 86 -18.61 9.61 -0.36
CA TYR A 86 -17.61 9.17 0.62
C TYR A 86 -16.33 8.64 -0.07
N LEU A 87 -15.18 8.95 0.53
CA LEU A 87 -13.89 8.39 0.14
C LEU A 87 -13.63 7.11 0.94
N ALA A 88 -12.98 6.12 0.31
CA ALA A 88 -12.51 4.95 1.01
C ALA A 88 -11.46 5.35 2.06
N VAL A 89 -11.51 4.73 3.24
CA VAL A 89 -10.58 4.99 4.33
C VAL A 89 -10.12 3.70 4.97
N ILE A 90 -8.85 3.63 5.35
CA ILE A 90 -8.33 2.49 6.11
C ILE A 90 -8.70 2.70 7.59
N PRO A 91 -9.58 1.86 8.17
CA PRO A 91 -10.10 2.09 9.51
C PRO A 91 -9.04 1.95 10.60
N GLY A 92 -9.32 2.50 11.78
CA GLY A 92 -8.46 2.42 12.96
C GLY A 92 -7.20 3.31 12.90
N SER A 93 -6.37 3.18 13.93
CA SER A 93 -5.14 3.96 14.11
C SER A 93 -3.88 3.13 13.84
N VAL A 94 -2.80 3.78 13.41
CA VAL A 94 -1.48 3.14 13.29
C VAL A 94 -1.04 2.63 14.68
N PRO A 95 -0.47 1.42 14.78
CA PRO A 95 -0.01 0.87 16.06
C PRO A 95 1.09 1.74 16.68
N ASN A 96 1.22 1.66 18.00
CA ASN A 96 2.30 2.32 18.72
C ASN A 96 3.66 1.76 18.23
N LEU A 97 4.54 2.63 17.76
CA LEU A 97 5.85 2.23 17.23
C LEU A 97 6.85 1.80 18.32
N VAL A 98 6.56 2.10 19.60
CA VAL A 98 7.38 1.65 20.74
C VAL A 98 7.04 0.20 21.12
N GLU A 99 5.76 -0.17 21.01
CA GLU A 99 5.23 -1.49 21.34
C GLU A 99 4.58 -2.10 20.10
N LEU A 100 5.43 -2.52 19.16
CA LEU A 100 4.95 -3.14 17.94
C LEU A 100 4.54 -4.60 18.18
N PRO A 101 3.44 -5.08 17.57
CA PRO A 101 3.07 -6.48 17.62
C PRO A 101 4.20 -7.38 17.09
N GLU A 102 4.40 -8.55 17.72
CA GLU A 102 5.29 -9.60 17.23
C GLU A 102 4.69 -10.42 16.06
N ALA A 103 3.50 -10.01 15.58
CA ALA A 103 2.78 -10.63 14.48
C ALA A 103 2.62 -9.67 13.29
N CYS A 104 1.66 -9.90 12.40
CA CYS A 104 1.40 -8.96 11.29
C CYS A 104 1.03 -7.57 11.83
N LYS A 105 1.89 -6.56 11.59
CA LYS A 105 1.70 -5.20 12.09
C LYS A 105 0.42 -4.52 11.58
N PHE A 106 -0.09 -4.95 10.41
CA PHE A 106 -1.32 -4.42 9.83
C PHE A 106 -2.59 -5.16 10.29
N ALA A 107 -2.48 -6.26 11.05
CA ALA A 107 -3.61 -7.14 11.37
C ALA A 107 -4.80 -6.40 12.00
N ALA A 108 -4.56 -5.44 12.90
CA ALA A 108 -5.60 -4.69 13.58
C ALA A 108 -6.47 -3.81 12.66
N ARG A 109 -5.99 -3.52 11.43
CA ARG A 109 -6.66 -2.68 10.43
C ARG A 109 -6.96 -3.45 9.14
N CYS A 110 -6.60 -4.72 9.09
CA CYS A 110 -6.75 -5.57 7.90
C CYS A 110 -8.17 -6.16 7.86
N PRO A 111 -8.95 -5.92 6.80
CA PRO A 111 -10.29 -6.51 6.68
C PRO A 111 -10.25 -8.02 6.45
N TYR A 112 -9.12 -8.57 5.98
CA TYR A 112 -8.94 -9.99 5.72
C TYR A 112 -8.22 -10.75 6.84
N ARG A 113 -8.13 -10.16 8.04
CA ARG A 113 -7.40 -10.76 9.18
C ARG A 113 -7.96 -12.15 9.52
N LYS A 114 -7.05 -13.10 9.78
CA LYS A 114 -7.32 -14.37 10.46
C LYS A 114 -6.40 -14.53 11.67
N ASP A 115 -6.61 -15.56 12.49
CA ASP A 115 -5.84 -15.84 13.70
C ASP A 115 -4.33 -15.91 13.43
N LEU A 116 -3.93 -16.54 12.31
CA LEU A 116 -2.53 -16.61 11.87
C LEU A 116 -1.85 -15.23 11.80
N CYS A 117 -2.59 -14.18 11.41
CA CYS A 117 -2.07 -12.81 11.33
C CYS A 117 -1.79 -12.20 12.71
N SER A 118 -2.44 -12.69 13.76
CA SER A 118 -2.27 -12.25 15.16
C SER A 118 -1.25 -13.11 15.92
N GLU A 119 -0.90 -14.29 15.40
CA GLU A 119 0.02 -15.23 16.05
C GLU A 119 1.45 -15.17 15.50
N ARG A 120 1.62 -14.84 14.21
CA ARG A 120 2.92 -14.92 13.53
C ARG A 120 3.19 -13.69 12.66
N GLU A 121 4.47 -13.40 12.45
CA GLU A 121 4.90 -12.36 11.53
C GLU A 121 5.07 -12.92 10.11
N PRO A 122 4.40 -12.34 9.09
CA PRO A 122 4.61 -12.72 7.70
C PRO A 122 5.98 -12.25 7.20
N GLN A 123 6.62 -13.07 6.36
CA GLN A 123 7.86 -12.72 5.66
C GLN A 123 7.57 -11.92 4.39
N LEU A 124 8.54 -11.11 3.94
CA LEU A 124 8.48 -10.46 2.63
C LEU A 124 8.92 -11.48 1.58
N LEU A 125 7.97 -12.04 0.84
CA LEU A 125 8.21 -13.09 -0.14
C LEU A 125 7.92 -12.59 -1.55
N GLU A 126 8.68 -13.08 -2.53
CA GLU A 126 8.39 -12.88 -3.94
C GLU A 126 7.29 -13.86 -4.37
N VAL A 127 6.11 -13.34 -4.66
CA VAL A 127 4.91 -14.15 -4.95
C VAL A 127 4.61 -14.21 -6.44
N GLU A 128 5.06 -13.20 -7.19
CA GLU A 128 5.08 -13.13 -8.64
C GLU A 128 6.41 -12.49 -9.06
N THR A 129 6.82 -12.64 -10.33
CA THR A 129 8.11 -12.14 -10.80
C THR A 129 8.26 -10.64 -10.54
N GLY A 130 9.24 -10.26 -9.72
CA GLY A 130 9.48 -8.87 -9.35
C GLY A 130 8.50 -8.28 -8.32
N HIS A 131 7.50 -9.05 -7.86
CA HIS A 131 6.47 -8.59 -6.92
C HIS A 131 6.62 -9.29 -5.58
N ARG A 132 7.06 -8.53 -4.58
CA ARG A 132 7.24 -9.00 -3.21
C ARG A 132 6.16 -8.46 -2.30
N VAL A 133 5.65 -9.29 -1.40
CA VAL A 133 4.59 -8.92 -0.48
C VAL A 133 4.80 -9.59 0.89
N ARG A 134 4.47 -8.86 1.96
CA ARG A 134 4.54 -9.32 3.34
C ARG A 134 3.16 -9.69 3.86
N CYS A 135 2.57 -10.77 3.36
CA CYS A 135 1.20 -11.15 3.71
C CYS A 135 0.96 -12.67 3.58
N PHE A 136 0.38 -13.30 4.62
CA PHE A 136 0.01 -14.72 4.59
C PHE A 136 -1.03 -15.05 3.50
N MET A 137 -1.93 -14.11 3.17
CA MET A 137 -2.91 -14.31 2.09
C MET A 137 -2.25 -14.52 0.71
N ARG A 138 -0.98 -14.14 0.55
CA ARG A 138 -0.21 -14.24 -0.69
C ARG A 138 0.95 -15.23 -0.60
N ASP A 139 1.24 -15.73 0.59
CA ASP A 139 2.28 -16.71 0.82
C ASP A 139 1.82 -18.08 0.24
N PRO A 140 2.56 -18.72 -0.67
CA PRO A 140 2.19 -20.00 -1.26
C PRO A 140 1.87 -21.10 -0.24
N GLU A 141 2.51 -21.09 0.93
CA GLU A 141 2.28 -22.09 1.97
C GLU A 141 0.94 -21.88 2.70
N THR A 142 0.43 -20.64 2.76
CA THR A 142 -0.73 -20.29 3.59
C THR A 142 -1.90 -19.67 2.83
N ALA A 143 -1.73 -19.33 1.55
CA ALA A 143 -2.74 -18.69 0.70
C ALA A 143 -4.03 -19.50 0.59
N HIS A 144 -3.94 -20.84 0.63
CA HIS A 144 -5.10 -21.74 0.62
C HIS A 144 -6.08 -21.46 1.77
N LEU A 145 -5.62 -20.92 2.90
CA LEU A 145 -6.48 -20.55 4.02
C LEU A 145 -7.43 -19.40 3.68
N TRP A 146 -7.15 -18.61 2.65
CA TRP A 146 -8.00 -17.50 2.17
C TRP A 146 -8.78 -17.84 0.89
N SER A 147 -8.92 -19.12 0.56
CA SER A 147 -9.74 -19.54 -0.58
C SER A 147 -11.19 -19.03 -0.44
N GLY A 148 -11.69 -18.34 -1.46
CA GLY A 148 -13.07 -17.80 -1.48
C GLY A 148 -13.24 -16.42 -0.81
N VAL A 149 -12.17 -15.79 -0.33
CA VAL A 149 -12.22 -14.40 0.14
C VAL A 149 -12.20 -13.45 -1.06
N GLU A 150 -13.25 -12.64 -1.19
CA GLU A 150 -13.33 -11.58 -2.20
C GLU A 150 -12.63 -10.29 -1.74
N ARG A 151 -12.32 -9.41 -2.70
CA ARG A 151 -11.70 -8.11 -2.40
C ARG A 151 -12.71 -7.16 -1.75
N THR A 152 -12.29 -6.46 -0.71
CA THR A 152 -13.05 -5.36 -0.11
C THR A 152 -13.00 -4.13 -1.01
N ASP A 153 -14.08 -3.35 -0.99
CA ASP A 153 -14.19 -2.05 -1.67
C ASP A 153 -13.65 -0.88 -0.83
N TRP A 154 -13.22 -1.15 0.41
CA TRP A 154 -12.69 -0.17 1.38
C TRP A 154 -13.64 0.99 1.71
N ARG A 155 -14.92 0.89 1.34
CA ARG A 155 -15.97 1.88 1.63
C ARG A 155 -16.69 1.51 2.92
N PHE A 156 -15.97 1.60 4.03
CA PHE A 156 -16.53 1.32 5.34
C PHE A 156 -17.48 2.45 5.76
N GLN A 157 -18.78 2.26 5.51
CA GLN A 157 -19.85 3.19 5.89
C GLN A 157 -20.13 3.15 7.40
N GLY A 158 -19.14 3.43 8.26
CA GLY A 158 -19.38 3.70 9.69
C GLY A 158 -19.94 2.56 10.56
N GLU A 159 -20.54 1.51 10.04
CA GLU A 159 -21.07 0.32 10.74
C GLU A 159 -21.23 -0.80 9.69
N GLU A 160 -20.16 -1.49 9.28
CA GLU A 160 -20.26 -2.77 8.54
C GLU A 160 -18.85 -3.34 8.29
N VAL A 161 -18.26 -3.98 9.30
CA VAL A 161 -17.17 -4.96 9.11
C VAL A 161 -17.34 -6.14 10.04
N PHE A 162 -18.55 -6.65 10.16
CA PHE A 162 -18.81 -8.06 10.46
C PHE A 162 -20.16 -8.35 9.82
N ALA A 163 -20.15 -9.12 8.72
CA ALA A 163 -21.36 -9.86 8.40
C ALA A 163 -21.65 -10.73 9.63
N GLU A 164 -22.84 -10.56 10.19
CA GLU A 164 -23.33 -11.31 11.34
C GLU A 164 -23.01 -12.81 11.19
N LEU A 165 -22.43 -13.41 12.24
CA LEU A 165 -22.42 -14.86 12.43
C LEU A 165 -23.81 -15.33 12.85
#